data_AF-A0AAD1B1J3-F1
#
_entry.id   AF-A0AAD1B1J3-F1
#
_cell.length_a   1.000
_cell.length_b   1.000
_cell.length_c   1.000
_cell.angle_alpha   90.00
_cell.angle_beta   90.00
_cell.angle_gamma   90.00
#
_symmetry.space_group_name_H-M   'P 1'
#
loop_
_entity.id
_entity.type
_entity.pdbx_description
1 polymer ?
#
loop_
_entity_poly.entity_id
_entity_poly.type
_entity_poly.pdbx_seq_one_letter_code
_entity_poly.pdbx_strand_id
1 'polypeptide(L)'
;MRYLLAVLCFSWSLSSMAANEIEWEALVPEGYDPSEIYNTLFDDIYGEQQAPDSIADGDARGKKMLDAIDKAWREAPLKQSLDNTAVRLAGYGVPLDGDEEYVREFLLVPYFGACIHTPPPPRNQIVLVKMKGRGVPLDLALDAMWLSGTLTVSSQETEYGTAGYVLEGESAEPFTGYDQ
;
A
#
# COMPACT_ATOMS: atom_id res chain seq x y z
N MET A 1 17.31 58.52 27.66
CA MET A 1 18.18 57.33 27.81
C MET A 1 17.25 56.10 27.87
N ARG A 2 17.26 55.30 26.78
CA ARG A 2 16.77 53.91 26.60
C ARG A 2 15.38 53.52 27.14
N TYR A 3 14.40 53.45 26.23
CA TYR A 3 13.19 52.62 26.38
C TYR A 3 13.56 51.15 26.09
N LEU A 4 13.32 50.24 27.05
CA LEU A 4 13.47 48.80 26.85
C LEU A 4 12.16 48.25 26.28
N LEU A 5 12.18 47.78 25.03
CA LEU A 5 11.09 47.04 24.43
C LEU A 5 11.27 45.55 24.78
N ALA A 6 10.41 45.00 25.63
CA ALA A 6 10.38 43.56 25.90
C ALA A 6 9.54 42.89 24.81
N VAL A 7 10.21 42.22 23.86
CA VAL A 7 9.54 41.37 22.86
C VAL A 7 9.22 40.04 23.54
N LEU A 8 7.94 39.78 23.80
CA LEU A 8 7.47 38.45 24.16
C LEU A 8 7.52 37.56 22.91
N CYS A 9 8.54 36.70 22.81
CA CYS A 9 8.55 35.59 21.87
C CYS A 9 7.51 34.56 22.34
N PHE A 10 6.34 34.54 21.71
CA PHE A 10 5.35 33.49 21.90
C PHE A 10 5.82 32.27 21.09
N SER A 11 6.50 31.34 21.75
CA SER A 11 6.89 30.06 21.17
C SER A 11 5.64 29.20 20.99
N TRP A 12 5.07 29.21 19.77
CA TRP A 12 4.13 28.18 19.36
C TRP A 12 4.89 26.87 19.23
N SER A 13 4.67 25.98 20.19
CA SER A 13 5.04 24.57 20.04
C SER A 13 4.19 23.98 18.92
N LEU A 14 4.81 23.73 17.77
CA LEU A 14 4.25 22.82 16.78
C LEU A 14 4.25 21.43 17.41
N SER A 15 3.08 20.94 17.81
CA SER A 15 2.91 19.51 18.05
C SER A 15 3.19 18.80 16.73
N SER A 16 4.35 18.15 16.63
CA SER A 16 4.54 17.08 15.67
C SER A 16 3.47 16.04 15.96
N MET A 17 2.44 15.93 15.11
CA MET A 17 1.62 14.72 15.11
C MET A 17 2.55 13.63 14.60
N ALA A 18 3.02 12.77 15.51
CA ALA A 18 3.65 11.53 15.09
C ALA A 18 2.71 10.85 14.09
N ALA A 19 3.23 10.46 12.94
CA ALA A 19 2.43 9.75 11.94
C ALA A 19 1.81 8.51 12.60
N ASN A 20 0.53 8.25 12.33
CA ASN A 20 -0.13 7.09 12.92
C ASN A 20 0.46 5.83 12.28
N GLU A 21 1.14 5.02 13.09
CA GLU A 21 1.60 3.71 12.64
C GLU A 21 0.39 2.83 12.34
N ILE A 22 0.38 2.25 11.13
CA ILE A 22 -0.69 1.38 10.65
C ILE A 22 -0.10 0.12 10.02
N GLU A 23 -0.84 -0.96 10.14
CA GLU A 23 -0.59 -2.22 9.45
C GLU A 23 -1.46 -2.33 8.18
N TRP A 24 -1.16 -3.30 7.32
CA TRP A 24 -1.85 -3.47 6.03
C TRP A 24 -3.33 -3.80 6.17
N GLU A 25 -3.71 -4.45 7.26
CA GLU A 25 -5.09 -4.76 7.65
C GLU A 25 -5.88 -3.47 7.88
N ALA A 26 -5.22 -2.38 8.31
CA ALA A 26 -5.88 -1.10 8.53
C ALA A 26 -6.41 -0.49 7.23
N LEU A 27 -5.84 -0.86 6.06
CA LEU A 27 -6.29 -0.42 4.73
C LEU A 27 -7.50 -1.20 4.22
N VAL A 28 -7.88 -2.29 4.90
CA VAL A 28 -9.03 -3.11 4.52
C VAL A 28 -10.29 -2.57 5.24
N PRO A 29 -11.37 -2.22 4.51
CA PRO A 29 -12.63 -1.84 5.14
C PRO A 29 -13.24 -2.97 5.96
N GLU A 30 -13.95 -2.62 7.04
CA GLU A 30 -14.71 -3.60 7.82
C GLU A 30 -15.73 -4.33 6.95
N GLY A 31 -15.85 -5.65 7.17
CA GLY A 31 -16.77 -6.50 6.43
C GLY A 31 -16.30 -6.93 5.04
N TYR A 32 -15.10 -6.54 4.60
CA TYR A 32 -14.47 -7.09 3.40
C TYR A 32 -13.56 -8.28 3.74
N ASP A 33 -13.91 -9.47 3.28
CA ASP A 33 -13.09 -10.68 3.40
C ASP A 33 -12.67 -11.18 2.01
N PRO A 34 -11.37 -11.06 1.64
CA PRO A 34 -10.85 -11.61 0.38
C PRO A 34 -11.07 -13.13 0.23
N SER A 35 -11.09 -13.87 1.33
CA SER A 35 -11.25 -15.33 1.33
C SER A 35 -12.68 -15.73 0.96
N GLU A 36 -13.68 -15.00 1.46
CA GLU A 36 -15.09 -15.22 1.10
C GLU A 36 -15.31 -15.01 -0.41
N ILE A 37 -14.69 -13.96 -0.96
CA ILE A 37 -14.73 -13.68 -2.40
C ILE A 37 -14.09 -14.81 -3.20
N TYR A 38 -12.88 -15.23 -2.81
CA TYR A 38 -12.19 -16.33 -3.48
C TYR A 38 -13.03 -17.61 -3.47
N ASN A 39 -13.59 -17.97 -2.31
CA ASN A 39 -14.41 -19.17 -2.16
C ASN A 39 -15.68 -19.10 -3.02
N THR A 40 -16.36 -17.95 -3.02
CA THR A 40 -17.56 -17.75 -3.86
C THR A 40 -17.23 -17.89 -5.34
N LEU A 41 -16.14 -17.26 -5.80
CA LEU A 41 -15.67 -17.38 -7.18
C LEU A 41 -15.27 -18.81 -7.54
N PHE A 42 -14.65 -19.51 -6.59
CA PHE A 42 -14.26 -20.90 -6.76
C PHE A 42 -15.51 -21.77 -6.95
N ASP A 43 -16.50 -21.65 -6.07
CA ASP A 43 -17.75 -22.41 -6.13
C ASP A 43 -18.54 -22.10 -7.42
N ASP A 44 -18.59 -20.84 -7.86
CA ASP A 44 -19.25 -20.43 -9.10
C ASP A 44 -18.59 -21.01 -10.37
N ILE A 45 -17.28 -21.29 -10.32
CA ILE A 45 -16.50 -21.74 -11.48
C ILE A 45 -16.29 -23.26 -11.47
N TYR A 46 -16.06 -23.84 -10.31
CA TYR A 46 -15.70 -25.25 -10.13
C TYR A 46 -16.82 -26.08 -9.50
N GLY A 47 -17.76 -25.46 -8.80
CA GLY A 47 -18.86 -26.09 -8.07
C GLY A 47 -18.53 -26.36 -6.60
N GLU A 48 -19.54 -26.24 -5.73
CA GLU A 48 -19.47 -26.29 -4.24
C GLU A 48 -18.82 -27.54 -3.62
N GLN A 49 -18.56 -28.60 -4.40
CA GLN A 49 -17.98 -29.86 -3.90
C GLN A 49 -16.64 -30.22 -4.56
N GLN A 50 -16.07 -29.34 -5.39
CA GLN A 50 -14.72 -29.56 -5.90
C GLN A 50 -13.69 -29.07 -4.89
N ALA A 51 -12.68 -29.91 -4.60
CA ALA A 51 -11.52 -29.46 -3.84
C ALA A 51 -10.53 -28.78 -4.81
N PRO A 52 -9.85 -27.68 -4.43
CA PRO A 52 -8.82 -27.06 -5.26
C PRO A 52 -7.76 -28.06 -5.75
N ASP A 53 -7.34 -28.98 -4.87
CA ASP A 53 -6.35 -30.01 -5.18
C ASP A 53 -6.83 -31.08 -6.18
N SER A 54 -8.14 -31.11 -6.49
CA SER A 54 -8.72 -32.02 -7.48
C SER A 54 -8.73 -31.45 -8.90
N ILE A 55 -8.35 -30.18 -9.06
CA ILE A 55 -8.30 -29.51 -10.36
C ILE A 55 -7.00 -29.87 -11.06
N ALA A 56 -7.09 -30.33 -12.30
CA ALA A 56 -5.92 -30.66 -13.10
C ALA A 56 -5.16 -29.39 -13.53
N ASP A 57 -3.84 -29.46 -13.54
CA ASP A 57 -3.01 -28.43 -14.17
C ASP A 57 -3.42 -28.23 -15.63
N GLY A 58 -3.63 -26.97 -16.01
CA GLY A 58 -4.08 -26.62 -17.37
C GLY A 58 -5.60 -26.75 -17.60
N ASP A 59 -6.41 -26.90 -16.54
CA ASP A 59 -7.87 -26.79 -16.65
C ASP A 59 -8.27 -25.46 -17.33
N ALA A 60 -9.13 -25.55 -18.34
CA ALA A 60 -9.56 -24.39 -19.13
C ALA A 60 -10.27 -23.31 -18.29
N ARG A 61 -10.85 -23.69 -17.14
CA ARG A 61 -11.49 -22.78 -16.18
C ARG A 61 -10.49 -21.98 -15.36
N GLY A 62 -9.23 -22.41 -15.28
CA GLY A 62 -8.16 -21.70 -14.58
C GLY A 62 -8.04 -20.25 -15.02
N LYS A 63 -8.12 -20.00 -16.34
CA LYS A 63 -8.14 -18.63 -16.87
C LYS A 63 -9.35 -17.82 -16.40
N LYS A 64 -10.54 -18.44 -16.38
CA LYS A 64 -11.77 -17.77 -15.90
C LYS A 64 -11.63 -17.37 -14.43
N MET A 65 -11.01 -18.22 -13.61
CA MET A 65 -10.74 -17.94 -12.20
C MET A 65 -9.77 -16.77 -12.03
N LEU A 66 -8.64 -16.78 -12.76
CA LEU A 66 -7.67 -15.69 -12.74
C LEU A 66 -8.30 -14.36 -13.16
N ASP A 67 -9.08 -14.35 -14.23
CA ASP A 67 -9.76 -13.13 -14.72
C ASP A 67 -10.80 -12.62 -13.70
N ALA A 68 -11.53 -13.52 -13.03
CA ALA A 68 -12.52 -13.16 -12.02
C ALA A 68 -11.87 -12.58 -10.75
N ILE A 69 -10.77 -13.19 -10.30
CA ILE A 69 -10.00 -12.71 -9.16
C ILE A 69 -9.35 -11.36 -9.47
N ASP A 70 -8.73 -11.20 -10.65
CA ASP A 70 -8.15 -9.91 -11.08
C ASP A 70 -9.20 -8.79 -11.05
N LYS A 71 -10.40 -9.07 -11.58
CA LYS A 71 -11.52 -8.13 -11.52
C LYS A 71 -11.89 -7.78 -10.07
N ALA A 72 -12.07 -8.77 -9.21
CA ALA A 72 -12.43 -8.53 -7.81
C ALA A 72 -11.36 -7.71 -7.07
N TRP A 73 -10.09 -7.98 -7.32
CA TRP A 73 -8.96 -7.25 -6.72
C TRP A 73 -8.82 -5.81 -7.22
N ARG A 74 -9.10 -5.54 -8.50
CA ARG A 74 -9.21 -4.17 -9.05
C ARG A 74 -10.41 -3.39 -8.50
N GLU A 75 -11.41 -4.08 -7.96
CA GLU A 75 -12.64 -3.50 -7.40
C GLU A 75 -12.65 -3.50 -5.87
N ALA A 76 -11.58 -4.02 -5.21
CA ALA A 76 -11.53 -4.13 -3.75
C ALA A 76 -11.79 -2.78 -3.07
N PRO A 77 -12.66 -2.72 -2.05
CA PRO A 77 -13.11 -1.47 -1.47
C PRO A 77 -11.99 -0.77 -0.69
N LEU A 78 -12.08 0.55 -0.65
CA LEU A 78 -11.09 1.42 -0.02
C LEU A 78 -11.65 2.04 1.26
N LYS A 79 -10.81 2.15 2.30
CA LYS A 79 -11.20 2.70 3.60
C LYS A 79 -11.14 4.22 3.57
N GLN A 80 -12.27 4.84 3.29
CA GLN A 80 -12.40 6.29 3.13
C GLN A 80 -11.94 7.10 4.35
N SER A 81 -11.99 6.53 5.57
CA SER A 81 -11.54 7.20 6.79
C SER A 81 -10.03 7.46 6.85
N LEU A 82 -9.25 6.85 5.95
CA LEU A 82 -7.81 7.09 5.82
C LEU A 82 -7.47 8.26 4.88
N ASP A 83 -8.47 8.89 4.26
CA ASP A 83 -8.22 9.98 3.32
C ASP A 83 -7.61 11.20 4.01
N ASN A 84 -6.54 11.71 3.42
CA ASN A 84 -5.74 12.84 3.89
C ASN A 84 -5.24 12.67 5.33
N THR A 85 -4.78 11.46 5.69
CA THR A 85 -4.25 11.16 7.02
C THR A 85 -2.73 10.98 6.99
N ALA A 86 -2.05 11.42 8.06
CA ALA A 86 -0.64 11.15 8.27
C ALA A 86 -0.45 9.71 8.78
N VAL A 87 0.33 8.91 8.05
CA VAL A 87 0.53 7.48 8.34
C VAL A 87 2.01 7.11 8.32
N ARG A 88 2.34 6.07 9.08
CA ARG A 88 3.60 5.31 8.97
C ARG A 88 3.24 3.87 8.67
N LEU A 89 3.69 3.36 7.51
CA LEU A 89 3.34 2.03 7.01
C LEU A 89 4.61 1.31 6.58
N ALA A 90 4.78 0.07 7.02
CA ALA A 90 5.89 -0.77 6.58
C ALA A 90 5.56 -1.46 5.25
N GLY A 91 6.55 -1.68 4.39
CA GLY A 91 6.38 -2.49 3.20
C GLY A 91 7.64 -2.58 2.36
N TYR A 92 7.47 -3.12 1.15
CA TYR A 92 8.51 -3.26 0.14
C TYR A 92 8.19 -2.37 -1.06
N GLY A 93 9.20 -1.80 -1.69
CA GLY A 93 9.05 -0.96 -2.87
C GLY A 93 9.18 -1.75 -4.17
N VAL A 94 8.26 -1.48 -5.11
CA VAL A 94 8.38 -1.85 -6.53
C VAL A 94 8.65 -0.57 -7.31
N PRO A 95 9.91 -0.31 -7.74
CA PRO A 95 10.29 0.95 -8.38
C PRO A 95 9.51 1.22 -9.68
N LEU A 96 9.06 2.45 -9.88
CA LEU A 96 8.40 2.93 -11.12
C LEU A 96 9.19 4.06 -11.79
N ASP A 97 9.69 5.03 -11.02
CA ASP A 97 10.50 6.15 -11.50
C ASP A 97 11.66 6.44 -10.54
N GLY A 98 12.84 6.68 -11.09
CA GLY A 98 14.08 6.83 -10.33
C GLY A 98 15.32 6.88 -11.21
N ASP A 99 16.47 6.77 -10.57
CA ASP A 99 17.77 6.56 -11.19
C ASP A 99 18.48 5.34 -10.56
N GLU A 100 19.78 5.17 -10.82
CA GLU A 100 20.55 4.04 -10.31
C GLU A 100 20.78 4.08 -8.79
N GLU A 101 20.55 5.23 -8.14
CA GLU A 101 20.78 5.43 -6.70
C GLU A 101 19.48 5.66 -5.91
N TYR A 102 18.49 6.35 -6.49
CA TYR A 102 17.25 6.75 -5.80
C TYR A 102 15.98 6.49 -6.59
N VAL A 103 14.94 6.10 -5.86
CA VAL A 103 13.58 5.90 -6.38
C VAL A 103 12.67 7.02 -5.88
N ARG A 104 11.97 7.68 -6.79
CA ARG A 104 11.07 8.82 -6.51
C ARG A 104 9.60 8.42 -6.58
N GLU A 105 9.24 7.48 -7.45
CA GLU A 105 7.90 6.90 -7.52
C GLU A 105 7.99 5.38 -7.49
N PHE A 106 7.18 4.74 -6.64
CA PHE A 106 7.17 3.28 -6.48
C PHE A 106 5.83 2.80 -5.92
N LEU A 107 5.52 1.51 -6.08
CA LEU A 107 4.45 0.88 -5.32
C LEU A 107 5.00 0.37 -3.99
N LEU A 108 4.37 0.75 -2.88
CA LEU A 108 4.57 0.07 -1.61
C LEU A 108 3.58 -1.11 -1.53
N VAL A 109 4.10 -2.27 -1.15
CA VAL A 109 3.36 -3.55 -1.09
C VAL A 109 3.66 -4.32 0.22
N PRO A 110 2.74 -5.19 0.68
CA PRO A 110 2.87 -5.88 1.97
C PRO A 110 3.94 -6.96 2.05
N TYR A 111 4.39 -7.50 0.91
CA TYR A 111 5.34 -8.61 0.90
C TYR A 111 6.32 -8.50 -0.28
N PHE A 112 7.51 -9.04 -0.06
CA PHE A 112 8.56 -9.08 -1.08
C PHE A 112 8.10 -9.86 -2.32
N GLY A 113 8.39 -9.31 -3.50
CA GLY A 113 8.03 -9.95 -4.77
C GLY A 113 6.54 -9.87 -5.11
N ALA A 114 5.75 -9.01 -4.47
CA ALA A 114 4.44 -8.67 -5.01
C ALA A 114 4.59 -8.08 -6.43
N CYS A 115 3.52 -8.17 -7.23
CA CYS A 115 3.45 -7.66 -8.60
C CYS A 115 4.33 -8.36 -9.66
N ILE A 116 5.18 -9.33 -9.28
CA ILE A 116 5.93 -10.16 -10.26
C ILE A 116 5.16 -11.43 -10.67
N HIS A 117 4.13 -11.79 -9.91
CA HIS A 117 3.23 -12.90 -10.18
C HIS A 117 1.82 -12.38 -10.44
N THR A 118 0.99 -13.18 -11.11
CA THR A 118 -0.39 -12.81 -11.43
C THR A 118 -1.41 -13.66 -10.66
N PRO A 119 -2.57 -13.09 -10.31
CA PRO A 119 -2.91 -11.67 -10.43
C PRO A 119 -2.20 -10.82 -9.34
N PRO A 120 -2.03 -9.50 -9.54
CA PRO A 120 -1.42 -8.63 -8.54
C PRO A 120 -2.28 -8.55 -7.26
N PRO A 121 -1.73 -8.05 -6.12
CA PRO A 121 -2.53 -7.87 -4.91
C PRO A 121 -3.79 -7.02 -5.16
N PRO A 122 -4.85 -7.15 -4.32
CA PRO A 122 -5.98 -6.23 -4.36
C PRO A 122 -5.55 -4.78 -4.24
N ARG A 123 -6.28 -3.87 -4.90
CA ARG A 123 -5.94 -2.44 -4.92
C ARG A 123 -5.82 -1.83 -3.53
N ASN A 124 -6.55 -2.36 -2.55
CA ASN A 124 -6.50 -1.90 -1.16
C ASN A 124 -5.28 -2.44 -0.38
N GLN A 125 -4.37 -3.11 -1.07
CA GLN A 125 -3.07 -3.62 -0.61
C GLN A 125 -1.92 -3.13 -1.51
N ILE A 126 -2.15 -2.07 -2.28
CA ILE A 126 -1.14 -1.42 -3.12
C ILE A 126 -1.22 0.09 -2.91
N VAL A 127 -0.11 0.71 -2.51
CA VAL A 127 0.00 2.16 -2.32
C VAL A 127 0.96 2.73 -3.37
N LEU A 128 0.51 3.66 -4.20
CA LEU A 128 1.39 4.43 -5.06
C LEU A 128 2.08 5.52 -4.25
N VAL A 129 3.39 5.42 -4.09
CA VAL A 129 4.20 6.38 -3.33
C VAL A 129 4.82 7.39 -4.27
N LYS A 130 4.68 8.67 -3.96
CA LYS A 130 5.39 9.78 -4.61
C LYS A 130 6.22 10.51 -3.56
N MET A 131 7.53 10.32 -3.59
CA MET A 131 8.43 10.89 -2.59
C MET A 131 8.67 12.38 -2.81
N LYS A 132 8.69 13.15 -1.72
CA LYS A 132 9.27 14.50 -1.71
C LYS A 132 10.80 14.43 -1.81
N GLY A 133 11.39 15.49 -2.35
CA GLY A 133 12.85 15.65 -2.39
C GLY A 133 13.53 14.63 -3.31
N ARG A 134 14.62 14.02 -2.82
CA ARG A 134 15.50 13.18 -3.66
C ARG A 134 15.00 11.75 -3.89
N GLY A 135 13.97 11.31 -3.16
CA GLY A 135 13.53 9.92 -3.16
C GLY A 135 14.19 9.06 -2.07
N VAL A 136 13.94 7.75 -2.16
CA VAL A 136 14.48 6.71 -1.26
C VAL A 136 15.67 6.04 -1.94
N PRO A 137 16.78 5.74 -1.22
CA PRO A 137 17.84 4.89 -1.75
C PRO A 137 17.27 3.60 -2.37
N LEU A 138 17.74 3.21 -3.56
CA LEU A 138 17.20 2.06 -4.27
C LEU A 138 17.33 0.75 -3.47
N ASP A 139 18.45 0.56 -2.77
CA ASP A 139 18.67 -0.59 -1.89
C ASP A 139 17.64 -0.65 -0.76
N LEU A 140 17.39 0.47 -0.08
CA LEU A 140 16.36 0.57 0.96
C LEU A 140 14.95 0.33 0.40
N ALA A 141 14.64 0.82 -0.80
CA ALA A 141 13.33 0.62 -1.42
C ALA A 141 13.06 -0.85 -1.76
N LEU A 142 14.08 -1.64 -2.08
CA LEU A 142 13.95 -3.07 -2.37
C LEU A 142 13.90 -3.95 -1.12
N ASP A 143 14.34 -3.42 0.02
CA ASP A 143 14.23 -4.04 1.34
C ASP A 143 12.93 -3.65 2.06
N ALA A 144 12.70 -4.26 3.22
CA ALA A 144 11.60 -3.84 4.10
C ALA A 144 11.91 -2.46 4.68
N MET A 145 11.00 -1.51 4.50
CA MET A 145 11.16 -0.14 4.98
C MET A 145 9.90 0.35 5.69
N TRP A 146 10.12 1.20 6.70
CA TRP A 146 9.12 2.12 7.20
C TRP A 146 8.99 3.30 6.25
N LEU A 147 7.76 3.63 5.87
CA LEU A 147 7.45 4.80 5.06
C LEU A 147 6.49 5.71 5.81
N SER A 148 6.84 6.99 5.95
CA SER A 148 5.97 8.00 6.55
C SER A 148 5.52 9.02 5.51
N GLY A 149 4.27 9.44 5.58
CA GLY A 149 3.74 10.51 4.73
C GLY A 149 2.25 10.71 4.87
N THR A 150 1.66 11.44 3.92
CA THR A 150 0.21 11.69 3.88
C THR A 150 -0.46 10.74 2.89
N LEU A 151 -1.36 9.91 3.40
CA LEU A 151 -2.14 8.96 2.61
C LEU A 151 -3.42 9.63 2.08
N THR A 152 -3.68 9.43 0.80
CA THR A 152 -4.90 9.86 0.11
C THR A 152 -5.61 8.63 -0.46
N VAL A 153 -6.92 8.58 -0.31
CA VAL A 153 -7.75 7.53 -0.90
C VAL A 153 -8.01 7.90 -2.35
N SER A 154 -7.11 7.48 -3.22
CA SER A 154 -7.15 7.79 -4.63
C SER A 154 -6.66 6.61 -5.45
N SER A 155 -7.46 6.27 -6.44
CA SER A 155 -7.25 5.13 -7.31
C SER A 155 -6.40 5.51 -8.52
N GLN A 156 -5.32 4.79 -8.75
CA GLN A 156 -4.41 5.04 -9.86
C GLN A 156 -4.07 3.75 -10.60
N GLU A 157 -4.17 3.78 -11.93
CA GLU A 157 -3.69 2.70 -12.78
C GLU A 157 -2.17 2.78 -12.92
N THR A 158 -1.51 1.64 -12.82
CA THR A 158 -0.06 1.48 -12.97
C THR A 158 0.24 0.32 -13.90
N GLU A 159 1.51 0.15 -14.30
CA GLU A 159 1.91 -0.99 -15.15
C GLU A 159 1.72 -2.36 -14.46
N TYR A 160 1.65 -2.38 -13.13
CA TYR A 160 1.49 -3.59 -12.32
C TYR A 160 0.07 -3.83 -11.79
N GLY A 161 -0.90 -3.01 -12.20
CA GLY A 161 -2.28 -3.08 -11.72
C GLY A 161 -2.75 -1.76 -11.10
N THR A 162 -3.84 -1.83 -10.34
CA THR A 162 -4.49 -0.64 -9.78
C THR A 162 -4.06 -0.42 -8.33
N ALA A 163 -3.44 0.72 -8.02
CA ALA A 163 -3.24 1.16 -6.65
C ALA A 163 -4.52 1.81 -6.10
N GLY A 164 -4.90 1.49 -4.87
CA GLY A 164 -6.07 2.04 -4.20
C GLY A 164 -5.80 3.30 -3.39
N TYR A 165 -4.53 3.51 -3.04
CA TYR A 165 -4.08 4.64 -2.24
C TYR A 165 -2.88 5.32 -2.90
N VAL A 166 -2.75 6.62 -2.65
CA VAL A 166 -1.56 7.40 -3.01
C VAL A 166 -0.97 7.96 -1.72
N LEU A 167 0.35 7.83 -1.55
CA LEU A 167 1.06 8.37 -0.40
C LEU A 167 2.07 9.41 -0.87
N GLU A 168 1.91 10.64 -0.40
CA GLU A 168 2.92 11.69 -0.55
C GLU A 168 4.00 11.48 0.52
N GLY A 169 5.12 10.89 0.09
CA GLY A 169 6.16 10.36 0.99
C GLY A 169 7.08 11.44 1.54
N GLU A 170 7.31 11.39 2.84
CA GLU A 170 8.12 12.36 3.57
C GLU A 170 9.45 11.78 4.04
N SER A 171 9.43 10.54 4.53
CA SER A 171 10.64 9.82 4.95
C SER A 171 10.50 8.32 4.77
N ALA A 172 11.63 7.67 4.55
CA ALA A 172 11.75 6.21 4.56
C ALA A 172 12.93 5.80 5.45
N GLU A 173 12.75 4.75 6.23
CA GLU A 173 13.74 4.22 7.17
C GLU A 173 13.77 2.68 7.07
N PRO A 174 14.89 2.01 7.38
CA PRO A 174 14.91 0.56 7.47
C PRO A 174 13.84 0.03 8.42
N PHE A 175 13.15 -1.04 8.04
CA PHE A 175 12.18 -1.68 8.92
C PHE A 175 12.91 -2.33 10.11
N THR A 176 12.47 -2.02 11.32
CA THR A 176 13.07 -2.52 12.57
C THR A 176 12.13 -3.41 13.38
N GLY A 177 10.97 -3.77 12.84
CA GLY A 177 9.85 -4.36 13.59
C GLY A 177 8.78 -3.34 13.94
N TYR A 178 7.55 -3.81 14.16
CA TYR A 178 6.45 -3.06 14.74
C TYR A 178 6.67 -2.87 16.24
N ASP A 179 6.27 -1.72 16.77
CA ASP A 179 6.27 -1.48 18.22
C ASP A 179 5.15 -2.34 18.86
N GLN A 180 5.53 -3.28 19.74
CA GLN A 180 4.57 -4.13 20.48
C GLN A 180 4.12 -3.50 21.80
#